data_AF-A0A090EFB4-F1
#
_entry.id   AF-A0A090EFB4-F1
#
_cell.length_a   1.000
_cell.length_b   1.000
_cell.length_c   1.000
_cell.angle_alpha   90.00
_cell.angle_beta   90.00
_cell.angle_gamma   90.00
#
_symmetry.space_group_name_H-M   'P 1'
#
loop_
_entity.id
_entity.type
_entity.pdbx_description
1 polymer ?
#
loop_
_entity_poly.entity_id
_entity_poly.type
_entity_poly.pdbx_seq_one_letter_code
_entity_poly.pdbx_strand_id
1 'polypeptide(L)'
;MLCVPGGGGVNALLEDQPVLDFVRQRAGQARYVTSVCSGALVLGAAGLLKGKRATTHWYAHDFLEEFGAVSVDARIVEDGNLITAGGVTSGIDFGLALVARLLGQAEAETVQLSLEYAPAPPFRAGTPAEAPPAVLAQAKERLAGSRRAREEMFARWRDARAATPALIHD
;
A
#
# COMPACT_ATOMS: atom_id res chain seq x y z
N MET A 1 2.48 -15.48 6.80
CA MET A 1 2.15 -14.28 6.02
C MET A 1 2.98 -13.12 6.56
N LEU A 2 3.43 -12.22 5.69
CA LEU A 2 3.96 -10.91 6.09
C LEU A 2 2.90 -9.86 5.74
N CYS A 3 2.55 -8.98 6.69
CA CYS A 3 1.66 -7.85 6.45
C CYS A 3 2.31 -6.55 6.90
N VAL A 4 2.42 -5.58 5.99
CA VAL A 4 2.99 -4.25 6.28
C VAL A 4 1.87 -3.20 6.33
N PRO A 5 1.57 -2.60 7.50
CA PRO A 5 0.55 -1.56 7.61
C PRO A 5 1.06 -0.22 7.08
N GLY A 6 0.12 0.69 6.79
CA GLY A 6 0.40 2.09 6.51
C GLY A 6 0.43 2.96 7.77
N GLY A 7 0.43 4.28 7.56
CA GLY A 7 0.38 5.28 8.63
C GLY A 7 1.42 6.39 8.46
N GLY A 8 1.40 7.36 9.40
CA GLY A 8 2.29 8.53 9.36
C GLY A 8 3.78 8.18 9.45
N GLY A 9 4.12 7.03 10.05
CA GLY A 9 5.50 6.57 10.20
C GLY A 9 6.12 5.99 8.93
N VAL A 10 5.32 5.71 7.87
CA VAL A 10 5.83 5.02 6.66
C VAL A 10 6.99 5.75 6.01
N ASN A 11 6.98 7.09 5.98
CA ASN A 11 8.04 7.84 5.29
C ASN A 11 9.43 7.55 5.88
N ALA A 12 9.55 7.49 7.21
CA ALA A 12 10.83 7.18 7.85
C ALA A 12 11.31 5.76 7.50
N LEU A 13 10.38 4.82 7.30
CA LEU A 13 10.69 3.43 6.98
C LEU A 13 11.18 3.23 5.54
N LEU A 14 10.96 4.20 4.63
CA LEU A 14 11.37 4.07 3.23
C LEU A 14 12.90 4.14 3.05
N GLU A 15 13.63 4.65 4.04
CA GLU A 15 15.09 4.77 4.05
C GLU A 15 15.74 3.96 5.19
N ASP A 16 14.94 3.26 6.02
CA ASP A 16 15.39 2.47 7.16
C ASP A 16 15.88 1.08 6.70
N GLN A 17 17.18 0.95 6.45
CA GLN A 17 17.76 -0.30 5.93
C GLN A 17 17.49 -1.53 6.81
N PRO A 18 17.64 -1.49 8.15
CA PRO A 18 17.24 -2.60 9.01
C PRO A 18 15.79 -3.08 8.79
N VAL A 19 14.84 -2.15 8.66
CA VAL A 19 13.44 -2.50 8.40
C VAL A 19 13.26 -3.08 7.00
N LEU A 20 13.89 -2.48 5.99
CA LEU A 20 13.79 -2.95 4.60
C LEU A 20 14.44 -4.35 4.43
N ASP A 21 15.57 -4.60 5.07
CA ASP A 21 16.23 -5.92 5.13
C ASP A 21 15.32 -6.96 5.77
N PHE A 22 14.69 -6.64 6.90
CA PHE A 22 13.74 -7.52 7.57
C PHE A 22 12.55 -7.85 6.67
N VAL A 23 11.97 -6.83 6.02
CA VAL A 23 10.84 -7.01 5.09
C VAL A 23 11.24 -7.92 3.93
N ARG A 24 12.40 -7.68 3.30
CA ARG A 24 12.94 -8.55 2.23
C ARG A 24 13.11 -10.00 2.69
N GLN A 25 13.74 -10.20 3.85
CA GLN A 25 14.00 -11.53 4.40
C GLN A 25 12.69 -12.29 4.69
N ARG A 26 11.72 -11.63 5.34
CA ARG A 26 10.44 -12.25 5.68
C ARG A 26 9.58 -12.49 4.44
N ALA A 27 9.62 -11.60 3.46
CA ALA A 27 8.91 -11.78 2.21
C ALA A 27 9.38 -13.04 1.46
N GLY A 28 10.69 -13.34 1.46
CA GLY A 28 11.24 -14.54 0.83
C GLY A 28 10.77 -15.87 1.44
N GLN A 29 10.20 -15.85 2.65
CA GLN A 29 9.70 -17.04 3.36
C GLN A 29 8.17 -17.06 3.48
N ALA A 30 7.49 -15.97 3.10
CA ALA A 30 6.07 -15.81 3.33
C ALA A 30 5.24 -16.41 2.19
N ARG A 31 4.25 -17.25 2.53
CA ARG A 31 3.23 -17.72 1.59
C ARG A 31 2.46 -16.56 0.92
N TYR A 32 2.24 -15.48 1.67
CA TYR A 32 1.63 -14.24 1.18
C TYR A 32 2.41 -13.04 1.71
N VAL A 33 2.70 -12.10 0.82
CA VAL A 33 3.29 -10.79 1.11
C VAL A 33 2.19 -9.77 0.93
N THR A 34 1.84 -9.05 1.99
CA THR A 34 0.66 -8.20 1.98
C THR A 34 0.93 -6.82 2.56
N SER A 35 0.10 -5.85 2.20
CA SER A 35 0.10 -4.54 2.82
C SER A 35 -1.28 -3.90 2.82
N VAL A 36 -1.48 -2.95 3.72
CA VAL A 36 -2.67 -2.09 3.75
C VAL A 36 -2.21 -0.64 3.73
N CYS A 37 -2.95 0.23 3.05
CA CYS A 37 -2.71 1.67 3.02
C CYS A 37 -1.30 1.97 2.47
N SER A 38 -0.61 2.98 3.01
CA SER A 38 0.75 3.35 2.58
C SER A 38 1.82 2.29 2.85
N GLY A 39 1.50 1.17 3.50
CA GLY A 39 2.44 0.06 3.72
C GLY A 39 2.98 -0.56 2.43
N ALA A 40 2.23 -0.45 1.33
CA ALA A 40 2.70 -0.86 0.01
C ALA A 40 4.00 -0.14 -0.41
N LEU A 41 4.19 1.12 0.02
CA LEU A 41 5.41 1.86 -0.29
C LEU A 41 6.65 1.26 0.39
N VAL A 42 6.50 0.67 1.57
CA VAL A 42 7.59 -0.04 2.25
C VAL A 42 7.93 -1.32 1.48
N LEU A 43 6.93 -2.04 0.96
CA LEU A 43 7.16 -3.17 0.06
C LEU A 43 7.89 -2.71 -1.22
N GLY A 44 7.53 -1.55 -1.75
CA GLY A 44 8.20 -0.92 -2.89
C GLY A 44 9.67 -0.60 -2.61
N ALA A 45 9.95 0.05 -1.48
CA ALA A 45 11.31 0.38 -1.03
C ALA A 45 12.15 -0.87 -0.75
N ALA A 46 11.51 -1.96 -0.30
CA ALA A 46 12.12 -3.27 -0.17
C ALA A 46 12.35 -3.99 -1.52
N GLY A 47 12.00 -3.38 -2.65
CA GLY A 47 12.21 -3.94 -3.99
C GLY A 47 11.18 -5.00 -4.41
N LEU A 48 10.07 -5.14 -3.68
CA LEU A 48 9.11 -6.24 -3.86
C LEU A 48 8.01 -5.93 -4.87
N LEU A 49 7.92 -4.69 -5.38
CA LEU A 49 6.84 -4.25 -6.27
C LEU A 49 7.24 -4.08 -7.75
N LYS A 50 8.51 -4.28 -8.11
CA LYS A 50 8.96 -4.09 -9.50
C LYS A 50 8.22 -5.02 -10.46
N GLY A 51 7.51 -4.44 -11.42
CA GLY A 51 6.69 -5.15 -12.41
C GLY A 51 5.41 -5.77 -11.85
N LYS A 52 5.03 -5.45 -10.60
CA LYS A 52 3.86 -6.02 -9.92
C LYS A 52 2.68 -5.07 -9.92
N ARG A 53 1.48 -5.61 -10.03
CA ARG A 53 0.23 -4.86 -9.82
C ARG A 53 0.05 -4.60 -8.33
N ALA A 54 -0.20 -3.34 -7.96
CA ALA A 54 -0.39 -2.95 -6.56
C ALA A 54 -1.38 -1.80 -6.42
N THR A 55 -2.00 -1.70 -5.24
CA THR A 55 -2.75 -0.54 -4.76
C THR A 55 -2.18 -0.07 -3.42
N THR A 56 -2.59 1.11 -2.98
CA THR A 56 -2.17 1.74 -1.72
C THR A 56 -3.22 2.78 -1.31
N HIS A 57 -2.94 3.58 -0.28
CA HIS A 57 -3.79 4.71 0.05
C HIS A 57 -3.93 5.68 -1.14
N TRP A 58 -5.13 6.18 -1.41
CA TRP A 58 -5.43 7.05 -2.57
C TRP A 58 -4.47 8.25 -2.71
N TYR A 59 -4.08 8.85 -1.58
CA TYR A 59 -3.18 10.02 -1.57
C TYR A 59 -1.69 9.67 -1.66
N ALA A 60 -1.37 8.40 -1.87
CA ALA A 60 -0.03 7.89 -2.08
C ALA A 60 0.06 6.97 -3.31
N HIS A 61 -1.00 6.91 -4.13
CA HIS A 61 -1.16 5.94 -5.21
C HIS A 61 -0.17 6.14 -6.35
N ASP A 62 0.08 7.40 -6.70
CA ASP A 62 1.07 7.85 -7.68
C ASP A 62 2.50 7.38 -7.35
N PHE A 63 2.87 7.25 -6.07
CA PHE A 63 4.21 6.83 -5.67
C PHE A 63 4.50 5.34 -5.88
N LEU A 64 3.52 4.52 -6.25
CA LEU A 64 3.77 3.11 -6.58
C LEU A 64 4.68 2.97 -7.79
N GLU A 65 4.56 3.88 -8.77
CA GLU A 65 5.32 3.84 -10.02
C GLU A 65 6.81 4.16 -9.82
N GLU A 66 7.16 4.91 -8.76
CA GLU A 66 8.56 5.18 -8.37
C GLU A 66 9.32 3.90 -7.98
N PHE A 67 8.59 2.84 -7.65
CA PHE A 67 9.11 1.50 -7.35
C PHE A 67 8.96 0.51 -8.52
N GLY A 68 8.53 0.99 -9.69
CA GLY A 68 8.29 0.18 -10.87
C GLY A 68 7.06 -0.72 -10.78
N ALA A 69 6.13 -0.43 -9.88
CA ALA A 69 4.86 -1.13 -9.78
C ALA A 69 3.88 -0.64 -10.87
N VAL A 70 2.95 -1.51 -11.27
CA VAL A 70 1.77 -1.13 -12.04
C VAL A 70 0.69 -0.69 -11.06
N SER A 71 0.43 0.61 -11.00
CA SER A 71 -0.58 1.20 -10.12
C SER A 71 -1.99 0.77 -10.57
N VAL A 72 -2.79 0.20 -9.67
CA VAL A 72 -4.16 -0.26 -9.97
C VAL A 72 -5.11 0.41 -8.99
N ASP A 73 -6.09 1.14 -9.49
CA ASP A 73 -7.16 1.73 -8.67
C ASP A 73 -8.21 0.67 -8.33
N ALA A 74 -7.94 -0.06 -7.25
CA ALA A 74 -8.87 -1.01 -6.67
C ALA A 74 -8.69 -1.06 -5.15
N ARG A 75 -9.73 -1.52 -4.46
CA ARG A 75 -9.73 -1.65 -3.01
C ARG A 75 -8.75 -2.72 -2.51
N ILE A 76 -8.63 -3.81 -3.26
CA ILE A 76 -7.69 -4.91 -3.06
C ILE A 76 -7.14 -5.29 -4.43
N VAL A 77 -5.83 -5.51 -4.52
CA VAL A 77 -5.13 -5.95 -5.74
C VAL A 77 -4.32 -7.17 -5.41
N GLU A 78 -4.42 -8.18 -6.26
CA GLU A 78 -3.69 -9.44 -6.15
C GLU A 78 -2.82 -9.67 -7.39
N ASP A 79 -1.56 -10.04 -7.15
CA ASP A 79 -0.56 -10.41 -8.15
C ASP A 79 0.25 -11.60 -7.62
N GLY A 80 -0.22 -12.81 -7.92
CA GLY A 80 0.36 -14.04 -7.38
C GLY A 80 0.23 -14.10 -5.85
N ASN A 81 1.36 -14.11 -5.14
CA ASN A 81 1.40 -14.12 -3.68
C ASN A 81 1.46 -12.73 -3.04
N LEU A 82 1.51 -11.66 -3.84
CA LEU A 82 1.45 -10.28 -3.39
C LEU A 82 -0.02 -9.82 -3.34
N ILE A 83 -0.46 -9.33 -2.17
CA ILE A 83 -1.81 -8.80 -1.98
C ILE A 83 -1.74 -7.44 -1.30
N THR A 84 -2.09 -6.39 -2.01
CA THR A 84 -2.09 -5.01 -1.49
C THR A 84 -3.52 -4.51 -1.35
N ALA A 85 -3.82 -3.85 -0.24
CA ALA A 85 -5.11 -3.21 0.00
C ALA A 85 -4.96 -1.69 0.11
N GLY A 86 -5.99 -0.97 -0.34
CA GLY A 86 -6.01 0.48 -0.43
C GLY A 86 -6.07 1.20 0.93
N GLY A 87 -6.85 2.28 1.04
CA GLY A 87 -6.90 3.07 2.27
C GLY A 87 -7.48 2.30 3.48
N VAL A 88 -6.83 2.47 4.65
CA VAL A 88 -7.27 2.16 6.03
C VAL A 88 -8.28 1.01 6.19
N THR A 89 -9.56 1.27 5.94
CA THR A 89 -10.66 0.31 6.17
C THR A 89 -10.65 -0.87 5.20
N SER A 90 -9.96 -0.76 4.07
CA SER A 90 -9.76 -1.87 3.13
C SER A 90 -9.04 -3.06 3.77
N GLY A 91 -8.35 -2.86 4.89
CA GLY A 91 -7.75 -3.94 5.67
C GLY A 91 -8.77 -4.95 6.20
N ILE A 92 -10.02 -4.54 6.46
CA ILE A 92 -11.08 -5.46 6.93
C ILE A 92 -11.51 -6.37 5.78
N ASP A 93 -11.82 -5.78 4.62
CA ASP A 93 -12.18 -6.53 3.41
C ASP A 93 -11.06 -7.48 2.98
N PHE A 94 -9.80 -6.99 3.04
CA PHE A 94 -8.62 -7.81 2.79
C PHE A 94 -8.49 -8.96 3.78
N GLY A 95 -8.72 -8.71 5.06
CA GLY A 95 -8.72 -9.75 6.09
C GLY A 95 -9.70 -10.87 5.79
N LEU A 96 -10.95 -10.53 5.46
CA LEU A 96 -11.98 -11.51 5.08
C LEU A 96 -11.60 -12.27 3.79
N ALA A 97 -11.12 -11.55 2.76
CA ALA A 97 -10.67 -12.17 1.53
C ALA A 97 -9.49 -13.14 1.75
N LEU A 98 -8.63 -12.86 2.72
CA LEU A 98 -7.53 -13.73 3.09
C LEU A 98 -7.99 -14.94 3.92
N VAL A 99 -8.92 -14.76 4.87
CA VAL A 99 -9.54 -15.89 5.59
C VAL A 99 -10.14 -16.87 4.59
N ALA A 100 -10.87 -16.38 3.58
CA ALA A 100 -11.44 -17.22 2.53
C ALA A 100 -10.37 -18.05 1.78
N ARG A 101 -9.20 -17.46 1.52
CA ARG A 101 -8.08 -18.15 0.85
C ARG A 101 -7.40 -19.20 1.72
N LEU A 102 -7.33 -18.95 3.02
CA LEU A 102 -6.60 -19.81 3.96
C LEU A 102 -7.47 -20.94 4.49
N LEU A 103 -8.75 -20.66 4.75
CA LEU A 103 -9.66 -21.54 5.51
C LEU A 103 -10.97 -21.85 4.75
N GLY A 104 -11.21 -21.22 3.60
CA GLY A 104 -12.40 -21.41 2.78
C GLY A 104 -13.49 -20.36 3.03
N GLN A 105 -14.43 -20.27 2.10
CA GLN A 105 -15.50 -19.26 2.10
C GLN A 105 -16.40 -19.31 3.33
N ALA A 106 -16.81 -20.52 3.76
CA ALA A 106 -17.70 -20.68 4.92
C ALA A 106 -17.10 -20.11 6.21
N GLU A 107 -15.79 -20.26 6.41
CA GLU A 107 -15.10 -19.65 7.56
C GLU A 107 -15.06 -18.13 7.45
N ALA A 108 -14.80 -17.59 6.25
CA ALA A 108 -14.81 -16.14 6.04
C ALA A 108 -16.19 -15.52 6.30
N GLU A 109 -17.26 -16.17 5.85
CA GLU A 109 -18.65 -15.76 6.12
C GLU A 109 -19.00 -15.87 7.61
N THR A 110 -18.51 -16.91 8.29
CA THR A 110 -18.68 -17.08 9.74
C THR A 110 -17.98 -15.98 10.52
N VAL A 111 -16.74 -15.64 10.16
CA VAL A 111 -15.98 -14.52 10.74
C VAL A 111 -16.68 -13.19 10.45
N GLN A 112 -17.14 -12.98 9.21
CA GLN A 112 -17.86 -11.77 8.83
C GLN A 112 -19.12 -11.57 9.69
N LEU A 113 -19.92 -12.63 9.86
CA LEU A 113 -21.12 -12.60 10.69
C LEU A 113 -20.79 -12.38 12.17
N SER A 114 -19.74 -13.05 12.68
CA SER A 114 -19.30 -12.94 14.08
C SER A 114 -18.79 -11.54 14.44
N LEU A 115 -18.21 -10.83 13.48
CA LEU A 115 -17.78 -9.43 13.63
C LEU A 115 -18.91 -8.42 13.36
N GLU A 116 -20.09 -8.89 12.94
CA GLU A 116 -21.19 -8.06 12.44
C GLU A 116 -20.71 -7.06 11.37
N TYR A 117 -19.85 -7.53 10.46
CA TYR A 117 -19.31 -6.67 9.41
C TYR A 117 -20.32 -6.44 8.28
N ALA A 118 -21.26 -5.54 8.55
CA ALA A 118 -22.30 -5.05 7.65
C ALA A 118 -22.23 -3.51 7.54
N PRO A 119 -21.20 -2.96 6.87
CA PRO A 119 -20.96 -1.52 6.87
C PRO A 119 -22.10 -0.74 6.19
N ALA A 120 -22.63 0.28 6.86
CA ALA A 120 -23.60 1.23 6.33
C ALA A 120 -23.11 2.68 6.51
N PRO A 121 -22.15 3.16 5.70
CA PRO A 121 -21.59 4.50 5.85
C PRO A 121 -22.68 5.58 5.69
N PRO A 122 -22.81 6.55 6.63
CA PRO A 122 -23.83 7.59 6.56
C PRO A 122 -23.53 8.68 5.50
N PHE A 123 -22.36 8.65 4.88
CA PHE A 123 -21.92 9.62 3.88
C PHE A 123 -21.24 8.94 2.68
N ARG A 124 -21.41 9.52 1.49
CA ARG A 124 -20.72 9.10 0.26
C ARG A 124 -19.43 9.91 0.04
N ALA A 125 -18.48 9.77 0.95
CA ALA A 125 -17.19 10.47 0.89
C ALA A 125 -15.99 9.55 1.16
N GLY A 126 -16.15 8.25 0.95
CA GLY A 126 -15.12 7.23 1.22
C GLY A 126 -14.02 7.17 0.15
N THR A 127 -14.24 7.75 -1.02
CA THR A 127 -13.29 7.77 -2.15
C THR A 127 -13.14 9.18 -2.71
N PRO A 128 -12.00 9.52 -3.34
CA PRO A 128 -11.84 10.81 -4.00
C PRO A 128 -12.85 11.07 -5.13
N ALA A 129 -13.33 10.01 -5.78
CA ALA A 129 -14.29 10.10 -6.89
C ALA A 129 -15.71 10.46 -6.42
N GLU A 130 -16.08 10.09 -5.19
CA GLU A 130 -17.43 10.32 -4.65
C GLU A 130 -17.50 11.51 -3.69
N ALA A 131 -16.38 11.87 -3.05
CA ALA A 131 -16.35 12.93 -2.06
C ALA A 131 -16.67 14.31 -2.68
N PRO A 132 -17.45 15.17 -1.98
CA PRO A 132 -17.64 16.55 -2.38
C PRO A 132 -16.29 17.29 -2.54
N PRO A 133 -16.11 18.18 -3.53
CA PRO A 133 -14.83 18.83 -3.80
C PRO A 133 -14.21 19.54 -2.59
N ALA A 134 -15.02 20.19 -1.77
CA ALA A 134 -14.56 20.86 -0.55
C ALA A 134 -14.04 19.87 0.52
N VAL A 135 -14.69 18.70 0.65
CA VAL A 135 -14.24 17.63 1.56
C VAL A 135 -12.93 17.02 1.08
N LEU A 136 -12.82 16.75 -0.22
CA LEU A 136 -11.58 16.27 -0.82
C LEU A 136 -10.43 17.27 -0.62
N ALA A 137 -10.66 18.56 -0.86
CA ALA A 137 -9.67 19.60 -0.63
C ALA A 137 -9.20 19.64 0.84
N GLN A 138 -10.14 19.59 1.78
CA GLN A 138 -9.81 19.58 3.21
C GLN A 138 -9.05 18.31 3.62
N ALA A 139 -9.41 17.14 3.07
CA ALA A 139 -8.68 15.90 3.31
C ALA A 139 -7.24 15.97 2.78
N LYS A 140 -7.04 16.53 1.57
CA LYS A 140 -5.71 16.76 0.99
C LYS A 140 -4.87 17.69 1.86
N GLU A 141 -5.46 18.79 2.36
CA GLU A 141 -4.79 19.73 3.27
C GLU A 141 -4.28 19.02 4.53
N ARG A 142 -5.14 18.22 5.18
CA ARG A 142 -4.78 17.45 6.39
C ARG A 142 -3.65 16.45 6.15
N LEU A 143 -3.59 15.86 4.95
CA LEU A 143 -2.58 14.86 4.59
C LEU A 143 -1.33 15.46 3.92
N ALA A 144 -1.34 16.76 3.61
CA ALA A 144 -0.34 17.40 2.75
C ALA A 144 1.07 17.30 3.32
N GLY A 145 1.24 17.38 4.64
CA GLY A 145 2.56 17.26 5.29
C GLY A 145 3.25 15.94 4.97
N SER A 146 2.53 14.81 5.07
CA SER A 146 3.07 13.49 4.76
C SER A 146 3.38 13.33 3.27
N ARG A 147 2.55 13.92 2.38
CA ARG A 147 2.77 13.88 0.94
C ARG A 147 3.99 14.72 0.52
N ARG A 148 4.11 15.97 0.99
CA ARG A 148 5.27 16.83 0.66
C ARG A 148 6.60 16.20 1.06
N ALA A 149 6.69 15.67 2.28
CA ALA A 149 7.90 14.97 2.73
C ALA A 149 8.27 13.78 1.83
N ARG A 150 7.27 13.13 1.23
CA ARG A 150 7.44 12.01 0.32
C ARG A 150 7.87 12.50 -1.07
N GLU A 151 7.26 13.55 -1.60
CA GLU A 151 7.66 14.19 -2.87
C GLU A 151 9.12 14.66 -2.83
N GLU A 152 9.51 15.34 -1.75
CA GLU A 152 10.89 15.77 -1.51
C GLU A 152 11.86 14.58 -1.47
N MET A 153 11.46 13.48 -0.83
CA MET A 153 12.25 12.25 -0.77
C MET A 153 12.48 11.65 -2.16
N PHE A 154 11.41 11.44 -2.93
CA PHE A 154 11.55 10.88 -4.27
C PHE A 154 12.28 11.82 -5.23
N ALA A 155 12.15 13.14 -5.06
CA ALA A 155 12.96 14.10 -5.81
C ALA A 155 14.47 13.87 -5.55
N ARG A 156 14.88 13.79 -4.28
CA ARG A 156 16.28 13.48 -3.93
C ARG A 156 16.75 12.15 -4.51
N TRP A 157 15.89 11.12 -4.50
CA TRP A 157 16.23 9.81 -5.06
C TRP A 157 16.44 9.85 -6.57
N ARG A 158 15.59 10.59 -7.30
CA ARG A 158 15.74 10.78 -8.75
C ARG A 158 17.02 11.53 -9.08
N ASP A 159 17.33 12.59 -8.34
CA ASP A 159 18.57 13.37 -8.53
C ASP A 159 19.81 12.48 -8.30
N ALA A 160 19.81 11.66 -7.24
CA ALA A 160 20.89 10.73 -6.95
C ALA A 160 21.08 9.66 -8.04
N ARG A 161 19.98 9.14 -8.61
CA ARG A 161 20.01 8.18 -9.73
C ARG A 161 20.56 8.82 -11.00
N ALA A 162 20.19 10.08 -11.29
CA ALA A 162 20.69 10.81 -12.45
C ALA A 162 22.19 11.17 -12.33
N ALA A 163 22.68 11.41 -11.11
CA ALA A 163 24.08 11.72 -10.83
C ALA A 163 25.02 10.51 -10.88
N THR A 164 24.49 9.27 -10.88
CA THR A 164 25.30 8.05 -10.97
C THR A 164 25.37 7.61 -12.44
N PRO A 165 26.47 7.85 -13.18
CA PRO A 165 26.57 7.41 -14.56
C PRO A 165 26.43 5.89 -14.65
N ALA A 166 25.64 5.41 -15.61
CA ALA A 166 25.56 3.99 -15.93
C ALA A 166 26.98 3.50 -16.21
N LEU A 167 27.51 2.61 -15.37
CA LEU A 167 28.69 1.83 -15.70
C LEU A 167 28.32 1.03 -16.94
N ILE A 168 28.83 1.47 -18.09
CA ILE A 168 28.78 0.75 -19.35
C ILE A 168 29.59 -0.53 -19.08
N HIS A 169 28.88 -1.64 -18.90
CA HIS A 169 29.49 -2.96 -19.02
C HIS A 169 29.48 -3.31 -20.51
N ASP A 170 30.67 -3.25 -21.11
CA ASP A 170 31.00 -3.76 -22.45
C ASP A 170 30.77 -5.29 -22.54
#